data_AF-A0A2T3YXY3-F1
#
_entry.id   AF-A0A2T3YXY3-F1
#
_cell.length_a   1.000
_cell.length_b   1.000
_cell.length_c   1.000
_cell.angle_alpha   90.00
_cell.angle_beta   90.00
_cell.angle_gamma   90.00
#
_symmetry.space_group_name_H-M   'P 1'
#
loop_
_entity.id
_entity.type
_entity.pdbx_description
1 polymer ?
#
loop_
_entity_poly.entity_id
_entity_poly.type
_entity_poly.pdbx_seq_one_letter_code
_entity_poly.pdbx_strand_id
1 'polypeptide(L)'
;MAVRAQFENSNDVGVFSTLTNSYALVALGASENFYSVFEAELQDVIPIVRTTIAGTRIIGRLTAGNRKGLLVPTTTSDQELQHLRNSLPDSVRIQRIEERLSALGNVIATNDHIALVHPDLERETEEIIADVLGVEVFRQTVADNVLVGSYMSLSNQGGLVHPKTSIQDQDELSSLLQVPLVAGSVNRGSNVVGAGMVVNDWMAVTGLDTTSTELSVIESVFRLGEGQGPSNINTTMKDTMQLLVSIIALLHRVSLSLPHNLTKQFFFFFFFFFFFDILAIYTAYIMTSSSSNKPAYLPPSKLGTKEYWDNLYTTELTNHAANPSDTGTNWFDDSDAEGRIVAFLESLADDDQHVLPAPLSQQDASFLDLGCGNGSLLFALRDEGWGGAMLGVDYSGQSVALAKNIAESRKENEGDGDEEDESTPSVINFLEWDLLNGPLALTASAAGGDSSSPLAYTSSPLRLFDIILDKGTFDAISLSTHEPTTTSSSSSSEQQQPPHPCEVYRRRLLQLLSPNGGIFLITSCNWTEPELRAWFADDADGELRVVGRVDYPTFTFGGVKGQTISTLCFRRG
;
A
#
# COMPACT_ATOMS: atom_id res chain seq x y z
N MET A 1 9.08 4.36 6.54
CA MET A 1 7.90 3.52 6.19
C MET A 1 7.10 3.21 7.44
N ALA A 2 5.80 2.94 7.31
CA ALA A 2 5.00 2.43 8.42
C ALA A 2 4.91 0.90 8.39
N VAL A 3 5.21 0.27 9.52
CA VAL A 3 5.17 -1.20 9.68
C VAL A 3 4.15 -1.60 10.74
N ARG A 4 3.68 -2.84 10.65
CA ARG A 4 2.74 -3.43 11.60
C ARG A 4 3.47 -4.37 12.54
N ALA A 5 3.12 -4.32 13.82
CA ALA A 5 3.64 -5.21 14.84
C ALA A 5 2.52 -5.58 15.83
N GLN A 6 2.73 -6.69 16.53
CA GLN A 6 1.85 -7.11 17.61
C GLN A 6 2.71 -7.58 18.79
N PHE A 7 2.44 -7.03 19.97
CA PHE A 7 3.10 -7.49 21.19
C PHE A 7 2.23 -8.56 21.84
N GLU A 8 2.68 -9.81 21.82
CA GLU A 8 1.87 -10.97 22.21
C GLU A 8 0.55 -10.98 21.42
N ASN A 9 -0.59 -10.69 22.07
CA ASN A 9 -1.91 -10.60 21.45
C ASN A 9 -2.47 -9.16 21.45
N SER A 10 -1.63 -8.15 21.70
CA SER A 10 -2.05 -6.74 21.79
C SER A 10 -1.52 -5.94 20.61
N ASN A 11 -2.42 -5.15 20.01
CA ASN A 11 -2.12 -4.21 18.95
C ASN A 11 -1.69 -2.83 19.47
N ASP A 12 -1.60 -2.65 20.80
CA ASP A 12 -1.20 -1.38 21.41
C ASP A 12 0.33 -1.29 21.52
N VAL A 13 1.01 -1.22 20.38
CA VAL A 13 2.48 -1.21 20.26
C VAL A 13 3.15 -0.11 21.10
N GLY A 14 2.56 1.08 21.17
CA GLY A 14 3.03 2.21 21.96
C GLY A 14 2.89 2.04 23.47
N VAL A 15 2.20 0.99 23.95
CA VAL A 15 2.25 0.61 25.36
C VAL A 15 3.58 -0.08 25.70
N PHE A 16 4.14 -0.85 24.76
CA PHE A 16 5.27 -1.75 24.98
C PHE A 16 6.58 -1.25 24.36
N SER A 17 6.56 -0.09 23.71
CA SER A 17 7.73 0.48 23.05
C SER A 17 7.76 2.01 23.13
N THR A 18 8.97 2.57 23.04
CA THR A 18 9.22 3.99 22.86
C THR A 18 10.16 4.15 21.69
N LEU A 19 9.83 4.99 20.72
CA LEU A 19 10.65 5.24 19.54
C LEU A 19 11.02 6.72 19.49
N THR A 20 12.32 7.01 19.35
CA THR A 20 12.84 8.37 19.18
C THR A 20 13.80 8.42 17.98
N ASN A 21 14.35 9.60 17.70
CA ASN A 21 15.36 9.78 16.65
C ASN A 21 16.78 9.33 17.09
N SER A 22 17.02 8.90 18.33
CA SER A 22 18.38 8.45 18.75
C SER A 22 18.42 7.13 19.51
N TYR A 23 17.27 6.60 19.93
CA TYR A 23 17.16 5.30 20.58
C TYR A 23 15.72 4.77 20.48
N ALA A 24 15.58 3.46 20.60
CA ALA A 24 14.30 2.78 20.79
C ALA A 24 14.35 1.97 22.10
N LEU A 25 13.26 2.00 22.87
CA LEU A 25 13.06 1.12 24.02
C LEU A 25 12.00 0.09 23.66
N VAL A 26 12.25 -1.17 23.98
CA VAL A 26 11.30 -2.27 23.73
C VAL A 26 11.14 -3.09 25.00
N ALA A 27 9.90 -3.45 25.35
CA ALA A 27 9.61 -4.24 26.54
C ALA A 27 10.36 -5.58 26.53
N LEU A 28 10.88 -6.00 27.69
CA LEU A 28 11.42 -7.35 27.86
C LEU A 28 10.32 -8.43 27.78
N GLY A 29 10.66 -9.56 27.16
CA GLY A 29 9.75 -10.71 27.00
C GLY A 29 8.82 -10.62 25.79
N ALA A 30 9.09 -9.75 24.82
CA ALA A 30 8.40 -9.78 23.55
C ALA A 30 8.74 -11.05 22.77
N SER A 31 7.85 -11.50 21.87
CA SER A 31 8.19 -12.55 20.91
C SER A 31 9.25 -12.04 19.92
N GLU A 32 10.01 -12.95 19.32
CA GLU A 32 10.96 -12.56 18.27
C GLU A 32 10.29 -11.84 17.11
N ASN A 33 9.01 -12.11 16.84
CA ASN A 33 8.22 -11.40 15.83
C ASN A 33 8.05 -9.90 16.14
N PHE A 34 7.96 -9.52 17.42
CA PHE A 34 7.86 -8.09 17.78
C PHE A 34 9.23 -7.42 17.68
N TYR A 35 10.30 -8.09 18.14
CA TYR A 35 11.65 -7.54 18.07
C TYR A 35 12.16 -7.42 16.64
N SER A 36 11.87 -8.41 15.79
CA SER A 36 12.35 -8.44 14.41
C SER A 36 11.84 -7.25 13.59
N VAL A 37 10.65 -6.73 13.89
CA VAL A 37 10.11 -5.52 13.24
C VAL A 37 10.97 -4.29 13.55
N PHE A 38 11.39 -4.12 14.80
CA PHE A 38 12.28 -3.00 15.16
C PHE A 38 13.71 -3.24 14.67
N GLU A 39 14.23 -4.46 14.78
CA GLU A 39 15.59 -4.80 14.36
C GLU A 39 15.79 -4.71 12.85
N ALA A 40 14.82 -5.16 12.06
CA ALA A 40 14.90 -5.13 10.60
C ALA A 40 15.13 -3.70 10.04
N GLU A 41 14.59 -2.68 10.73
CA GLU A 41 14.64 -1.30 10.25
C GLU A 41 15.64 -0.42 11.04
N LEU A 42 15.93 -0.73 12.31
CA LEU A 42 16.68 0.17 13.21
C LEU A 42 18.03 -0.37 13.67
N GLN A 43 18.33 -1.66 13.49
CA GLN A 43 19.49 -2.32 14.12
C GLN A 43 20.83 -1.62 13.83
N ASP A 44 20.99 -1.04 12.64
CA ASP A 44 22.22 -0.33 12.24
C ASP A 44 22.14 1.20 12.38
N VAL A 45 20.99 1.75 12.81
CA VAL A 45 20.73 3.20 12.83
C VAL A 45 20.70 3.75 14.25
N ILE A 46 19.96 3.12 15.16
CA ILE A 46 19.83 3.54 16.56
C ILE A 46 19.81 2.33 17.50
N PRO A 47 20.33 2.45 18.74
CA PRO A 47 20.30 1.37 19.71
C PRO A 47 18.86 1.01 20.11
N ILE A 48 18.54 -0.28 20.04
CA ILE A 48 17.29 -0.87 20.53
C ILE A 48 17.57 -1.49 21.90
N VAL A 49 16.99 -0.90 22.94
CA VAL A 49 17.25 -1.30 24.33
C VAL A 49 16.06 -2.08 24.88
N ARG A 50 16.29 -3.37 25.14
CA ARG A 50 15.28 -4.27 25.70
C ARG A 50 15.25 -4.12 27.23
N THR A 51 14.20 -3.53 27.79
CA THR A 51 14.16 -3.24 29.24
C THR A 51 12.79 -3.47 29.86
N THR A 52 12.76 -3.52 31.19
CA THR A 52 11.56 -3.21 31.98
C THR A 52 11.69 -1.80 32.57
N ILE A 53 10.56 -1.24 33.00
CA ILE A 53 10.52 -0.01 33.80
C ILE A 53 9.65 -0.28 35.02
N ALA A 54 10.21 -0.07 36.21
CA ALA A 54 9.58 -0.39 37.48
C ALA A 54 9.14 -1.87 37.57
N GLY A 55 9.92 -2.78 36.96
CA GLY A 55 9.61 -4.21 36.88
C GLY A 55 8.42 -4.57 35.98
N THR A 56 7.93 -3.63 35.16
CA THR A 56 6.79 -3.85 34.27
C THR A 56 7.18 -3.79 32.79
N ARG A 57 6.29 -4.30 31.93
CA ARG A 57 6.46 -4.36 30.47
C ARG A 57 5.80 -3.19 29.72
N ILE A 58 5.03 -2.35 30.41
CA ILE A 58 4.31 -1.21 29.81
C ILE A 58 5.21 0.02 29.65
N ILE A 59 6.42 -0.20 29.13
CA ILE A 59 7.50 0.78 29.15
C ILE A 59 7.13 2.06 28.39
N GLY A 60 6.40 1.95 27.28
CA GLY A 60 6.01 3.08 26.45
C GLY A 60 5.03 4.01 27.14
N ARG A 61 4.25 3.50 28.10
CA ARG A 61 3.38 4.34 28.95
C ARG A 61 4.11 4.93 30.13
N LEU A 62 5.13 4.25 30.65
CA LEU A 62 5.85 4.71 31.82
C LEU A 62 6.93 5.74 31.49
N THR A 63 7.41 5.81 30.26
CA THR A 63 8.49 6.71 29.86
C THR A 63 8.07 7.70 28.79
N ALA A 64 8.73 8.85 28.75
CA ALA A 64 8.61 9.82 27.68
C ALA A 64 10.01 10.36 27.35
N GLY A 65 10.31 10.56 26.07
CA GLY A 65 11.65 10.97 25.66
C GLY A 65 11.72 11.42 24.21
N ASN A 66 12.78 12.14 23.91
CA ASN A 66 13.15 12.57 22.56
C ASN A 66 14.62 12.24 22.31
N ARG A 67 15.22 12.75 21.24
CA ARG A 67 16.63 12.42 20.93
C ARG A 67 17.65 12.85 21.98
N LYS A 68 17.31 13.79 22.87
CA LYS A 68 18.20 14.46 23.83
C LYS A 68 18.06 13.91 25.25
N GLY A 69 16.89 13.40 25.61
CA GLY A 69 16.62 12.97 26.97
C GLY A 69 15.55 11.90 27.09
N LEU A 70 15.58 11.19 28.23
CA LEU A 70 14.64 10.15 28.61
C LEU A 70 14.17 10.38 30.04
N LEU A 71 12.86 10.49 30.22
CA LEU A 71 12.20 10.59 31.52
C LEU A 71 11.66 9.23 31.94
N VAL A 72 11.97 8.84 33.18
CA VAL A 72 11.53 7.58 33.77
C VAL A 72 10.89 7.84 35.14
N PRO A 73 9.94 7.01 35.61
CA PRO A 73 9.29 7.24 36.90
C PRO A 73 10.25 6.99 38.06
N THR A 74 9.96 7.57 39.23
CA THR A 74 10.74 7.34 40.47
C THR A 74 10.82 5.86 40.87
N THR A 75 9.83 5.06 40.50
CA THR A 75 9.77 3.61 40.76
C THR A 75 10.72 2.78 39.90
N THR A 76 11.39 3.37 38.91
CA THR A 76 12.42 2.70 38.09
C THR A 76 13.58 2.27 38.97
N SER A 77 13.92 0.98 38.96
CA SER A 77 15.00 0.43 39.80
C SER A 77 16.38 0.94 39.38
N ASP A 78 17.36 0.89 40.27
CA ASP A 78 18.74 1.29 39.95
C ASP A 78 19.39 0.36 38.91
N GLN A 79 18.99 -0.90 38.87
CA GLN A 79 19.46 -1.86 37.86
C GLN A 79 18.93 -1.50 36.46
N GLU A 80 17.64 -1.20 36.32
CA GLU A 80 17.05 -0.74 35.06
C GLU A 80 17.69 0.58 34.62
N LEU A 81 17.89 1.53 35.54
CA LEU A 81 18.51 2.82 35.24
C LEU A 81 19.96 2.66 34.77
N GLN A 82 20.73 1.77 35.41
CA GLN A 82 22.11 1.49 34.99
C GLN A 82 22.15 0.78 33.65
N HIS A 83 21.24 -0.15 33.39
CA HIS A 83 21.11 -0.80 32.10
C HIS A 83 20.81 0.20 30.98
N LEU A 84 19.87 1.13 31.19
CA LEU A 84 19.59 2.20 30.25
C LEU A 84 20.82 3.08 29.99
N ARG A 85 21.55 3.50 31.04
CA ARG A 85 22.76 4.32 30.89
C ARG A 85 23.88 3.63 30.11
N ASN A 86 23.99 2.31 30.23
CA ASN A 86 25.03 1.55 29.53
C ASN A 86 24.68 1.34 28.03
N SER A 87 23.39 1.36 27.70
CA SER A 87 22.89 0.97 26.37
C SER A 87 22.51 2.18 25.51
N LEU A 88 22.17 3.32 26.11
CA LEU A 88 21.83 4.54 25.37
C LEU A 88 23.08 5.38 25.05
N PRO A 89 23.04 6.23 24.01
CA PRO A 89 24.14 7.15 23.71
C PRO A 89 24.39 8.14 24.84
N ASP A 90 25.65 8.51 25.08
CA ASP A 90 26.05 9.48 26.13
C ASP A 90 25.38 10.86 25.99
N SER A 91 24.91 11.19 24.78
CA SER A 91 24.17 12.43 24.51
C SER A 91 22.77 12.43 25.11
N VAL A 92 22.23 11.28 25.53
CA VAL A 92 20.87 11.17 26.07
C VAL A 92 20.90 11.30 27.59
N ARG A 93 20.30 12.37 28.11
CA ARG A 93 20.17 12.60 29.55
C ARG A 93 19.01 11.80 30.12
N ILE A 94 19.28 10.88 31.04
CA ILE A 94 18.25 10.07 31.70
C ILE A 94 17.96 10.65 33.09
N GLN A 95 16.69 10.97 33.36
CA GLN A 95 16.25 11.57 34.62
C GLN A 95 15.03 10.85 35.19
N ARG A 96 15.09 10.53 36.50
CA ARG A 96 13.92 10.11 37.27
C ARG A 96 13.08 11.33 37.62
N ILE A 97 11.77 11.22 37.44
CA ILE A 97 10.82 12.29 37.76
C ILE A 97 9.66 11.73 38.59
N GLU A 98 9.24 12.49 39.61
CA GLU A 98 8.07 12.18 40.42
C GLU A 98 6.87 12.89 39.81
N GLU A 99 5.92 12.12 39.29
CA GLU A 99 4.67 12.62 38.71
C GLU A 99 3.54 11.75 39.30
N ARG A 100 2.45 12.38 39.74
CA ARG A 100 1.38 11.74 40.54
C ARG A 100 0.01 11.69 39.84
N LEU A 101 -0.16 12.42 38.74
CA LEU A 101 -1.39 12.46 37.96
C LEU A 101 -1.58 11.17 37.16
N SER A 102 -0.55 10.73 36.44
CA SER A 102 -0.59 9.50 35.64
C SER A 102 0.81 8.95 35.36
N ALA A 103 0.90 8.06 34.37
CA ALA A 103 2.18 7.62 33.82
C ALA A 103 2.74 8.66 32.83
N LEU A 104 4.06 8.82 32.79
CA LEU A 104 4.72 9.89 32.02
C LEU A 104 4.36 9.88 30.53
N GLY A 105 4.29 8.70 29.90
CA GLY A 105 3.90 8.53 28.50
C GLY A 105 2.41 8.78 28.22
N ASN A 106 1.57 8.94 29.24
CA ASN A 106 0.18 9.39 29.07
C ASN A 106 0.06 10.91 29.16
N VAL A 107 0.88 11.54 30.01
CA VAL A 107 0.80 12.99 30.29
C VAL A 107 1.74 13.84 29.45
N ILE A 108 2.64 13.23 28.68
CA ILE A 108 3.63 13.93 27.83
C ILE A 108 3.54 13.38 26.41
N ALA A 109 3.38 14.27 25.42
CA ALA A 109 3.60 14.00 24.00
C ALA A 109 4.69 14.95 23.50
N THR A 110 5.79 14.45 22.95
CA THR A 110 6.98 15.28 22.67
C THR A 110 7.68 14.88 21.38
N ASN A 111 8.32 15.87 20.74
CA ASN A 111 9.30 15.67 19.69
C ASN A 111 10.65 16.32 20.10
N ASP A 112 11.55 16.58 19.15
CA ASP A 112 12.87 17.14 19.49
C ASP A 112 12.86 18.65 19.78
N HIS A 113 11.72 19.32 19.59
CA HIS A 113 11.58 20.78 19.67
C HIS A 113 10.58 21.23 20.74
N ILE A 114 9.46 20.53 20.88
CA ILE A 114 8.32 20.92 21.72
C ILE A 114 7.78 19.70 22.49
N ALA A 115 7.18 19.95 23.65
CA ALA A 115 6.37 18.98 24.39
C ALA A 115 4.99 19.55 24.73
N LEU A 116 3.94 18.77 24.47
CA LEU A 116 2.62 18.98 25.06
C LEU A 116 2.52 18.18 26.34
N VAL A 117 1.99 18.81 27.40
CA VAL A 117 1.83 18.19 28.71
C VAL A 117 0.44 18.37 29.28
N HIS A 118 0.09 17.52 30.24
CA HIS A 118 -1.14 17.63 31.01
C HIS A 118 -1.32 19.04 31.61
N PRO A 119 -2.51 19.67 31.54
CA PRO A 119 -2.73 21.03 32.01
C PRO A 119 -2.41 21.25 33.50
N ASP A 120 -2.72 20.28 34.34
CA ASP A 120 -2.52 20.34 35.80
C ASP A 120 -1.14 19.86 36.28
N LEU A 121 -0.18 19.65 35.37
CA LEU A 121 1.15 19.18 35.73
C LEU A 121 1.85 20.17 36.68
N GLU A 122 2.58 19.68 37.67
CA GLU A 122 3.28 20.55 38.64
C GLU A 122 4.40 21.34 37.94
N ARG A 123 4.60 22.60 38.35
CA ARG A 123 5.59 23.49 37.69
C ARG A 123 7.01 22.93 37.78
N GLU A 124 7.37 22.29 38.89
CA GLU A 124 8.66 21.62 39.03
C GLU A 124 8.84 20.48 38.01
N THR A 125 7.78 19.70 37.78
CA THR A 125 7.80 18.62 36.77
C THR A 125 7.96 19.19 35.37
N GLU A 126 7.28 20.30 35.06
CA GLU A 126 7.38 21.02 33.78
C GLU A 126 8.82 21.55 33.54
N GLU A 127 9.42 22.17 34.55
CA GLU A 127 10.80 22.68 34.51
C GLU A 127 11.82 21.55 34.25
N ILE A 128 11.62 20.38 34.87
CA ILE A 128 12.46 19.20 34.63
C ILE A 128 12.28 18.67 33.20
N ILE A 129 11.05 18.60 32.68
CA ILE A 129 10.77 18.17 31.30
C ILE A 129 11.51 19.08 30.32
N ALA A 130 11.37 20.40 30.48
CA ALA A 130 12.02 21.39 29.62
C ALA A 130 13.56 21.26 29.65
N ASP A 131 14.16 21.10 30.83
CA ASP A 131 15.61 20.98 31.01
C ASP A 131 16.18 19.66 30.46
N VAL A 132 15.52 18.52 30.72
CA VAL A 132 16.02 17.20 30.33
C VAL A 132 15.82 16.94 28.84
N LEU A 133 14.64 17.28 28.30
CA LEU A 133 14.33 17.07 26.88
C LEU A 133 14.84 18.22 26.01
N GLY A 134 15.17 19.38 26.58
CA GLY A 134 15.65 20.54 25.84
C GLY A 134 14.63 21.05 24.82
N VAL A 135 13.38 21.19 25.25
CA VAL A 135 12.21 21.57 24.44
C VAL A 135 11.37 22.63 25.15
N GLU A 136 10.59 23.37 24.38
CA GLU A 136 9.54 24.24 24.92
C GLU A 136 8.33 23.40 25.35
N VAL A 137 7.76 23.71 26.51
CA VAL A 137 6.65 22.92 27.08
C VAL A 137 5.38 23.74 27.07
N PHE A 138 4.30 23.15 26.54
CA PHE A 138 2.97 23.77 26.52
C PHE A 138 1.93 22.87 27.18
N ARG A 139 1.12 23.48 28.06
CA ARG A 139 -0.02 22.84 28.71
C ARG A 139 -1.22 22.90 27.76
N GLN A 140 -1.70 21.75 27.32
CA GLN A 140 -2.80 21.69 26.35
C GLN A 140 -3.62 20.40 26.49
N THR A 141 -4.78 20.36 25.84
CA THR A 141 -5.64 19.18 25.73
C THR A 141 -5.81 18.76 24.26
N VAL A 142 -6.16 17.49 24.02
CA VAL A 142 -6.45 16.98 22.67
C VAL A 142 -7.85 16.39 22.66
N ALA A 143 -8.76 17.00 21.89
CA ALA A 143 -10.19 16.65 21.88
C ALA A 143 -10.79 16.59 23.30
N ASP A 144 -10.56 17.62 24.11
CA ASP A 144 -10.94 17.73 25.53
C ASP A 144 -10.31 16.67 26.46
N ASN A 145 -9.37 15.85 25.97
CA ASN A 145 -8.65 14.90 26.80
C ASN A 145 -7.36 15.51 27.36
N VAL A 146 -7.17 15.34 28.67
CA VAL A 146 -5.99 15.83 29.40
C VAL A 146 -4.76 14.92 29.25
N LEU A 147 -4.95 13.66 28.85
CA LEU A 147 -3.87 12.67 28.64
C LEU A 147 -3.33 12.78 27.22
N VAL A 148 -2.59 13.85 26.93
CA VAL A 148 -2.10 14.16 25.58
C VAL A 148 -1.26 13.04 24.97
N GLY A 149 -0.42 12.33 25.74
CA GLY A 149 0.39 11.21 25.25
C GLY A 149 -0.41 9.94 24.93
N SER A 150 -1.66 9.83 25.41
CA SER A 150 -2.57 8.76 25.02
C SER A 150 -3.27 9.05 23.69
N TYR A 151 -3.54 10.33 23.42
CA TYR A 151 -4.44 10.80 22.36
C TYR A 151 -3.73 11.58 21.25
N MET A 152 -2.40 11.65 21.27
CA MET A 152 -1.57 12.18 20.21
C MET A 152 -0.31 11.31 20.03
N SER A 153 0.12 11.14 18.79
CA SER A 153 1.45 10.66 18.41
C SER A 153 2.16 11.76 17.61
N LEU A 154 3.42 12.05 17.94
CA LEU A 154 4.11 13.25 17.46
C LEU A 154 5.55 12.94 17.01
N SER A 155 5.96 13.54 15.90
CA SER A 155 7.34 13.53 15.38
C SER A 155 7.80 14.98 15.08
N ASN A 156 8.98 15.15 14.48
CA ASN A 156 9.37 16.48 13.96
C ASN A 156 8.70 16.82 12.62
N GLN A 157 8.14 15.82 11.91
CA GLN A 157 7.55 16.01 10.57
C GLN A 157 6.04 16.25 10.59
N GLY A 158 5.36 15.75 11.63
CA GLY A 158 3.91 15.81 11.75
C GLY A 158 3.41 15.11 13.00
N GLY A 159 2.09 15.11 13.19
CA GLY A 159 1.43 14.43 14.30
C GLY A 159 0.03 13.91 13.97
N LEU A 160 -0.32 12.79 14.59
CA LEU A 160 -1.65 12.19 14.52
C LEU A 160 -2.37 12.44 15.84
N VAL A 161 -3.57 13.02 15.78
CA VAL A 161 -4.40 13.33 16.97
C VAL A 161 -5.68 12.52 16.99
N HIS A 162 -6.33 12.48 18.15
CA HIS A 162 -7.64 11.84 18.34
C HIS A 162 -8.63 12.19 17.21
N PRO A 163 -9.40 11.21 16.68
CA PRO A 163 -10.21 11.37 15.47
C PRO A 163 -11.35 12.39 15.60
N LYS A 164 -11.76 12.73 16.83
CA LYS A 164 -12.78 13.76 17.11
C LYS A 164 -12.21 15.16 17.40
N THR A 165 -10.90 15.37 17.25
CA THR A 165 -10.31 16.71 17.42
C THR A 165 -10.88 17.64 16.36
N SER A 166 -11.40 18.81 16.75
CA SER A 166 -12.01 19.74 15.81
C SER A 166 -10.96 20.30 14.84
N ILE A 167 -11.38 20.76 13.66
CA ILE A 167 -10.45 21.37 12.68
C ILE A 167 -9.80 22.64 13.29
N GLN A 168 -10.56 23.39 14.08
CA GLN A 168 -10.04 24.57 14.77
C GLN A 168 -8.93 24.21 15.76
N ASP A 169 -9.12 23.16 16.57
CA ASP A 169 -8.10 22.71 17.51
C ASP A 169 -6.88 22.11 16.78
N GLN A 170 -7.09 21.43 15.65
CA GLN A 170 -6.00 20.95 14.79
C GLN A 170 -5.17 22.11 14.24
N ASP A 171 -5.80 23.19 13.76
CA ASP A 171 -5.11 24.38 13.24
C ASP A 171 -4.36 25.13 14.35
N GLU A 172 -4.95 25.23 15.55
CA GLU A 172 -4.30 25.84 16.72
C GLU A 172 -3.09 25.03 17.17
N LEU A 173 -3.25 23.71 17.33
CA LEU A 173 -2.16 22.80 17.71
C LEU A 173 -1.08 22.75 16.64
N SER A 174 -1.43 22.75 15.36
CA SER A 174 -0.46 22.75 14.25
C SER A 174 0.34 24.06 14.24
N SER A 175 -0.32 25.19 14.48
CA SER A 175 0.33 26.50 14.63
C SER A 175 1.23 26.56 15.87
N LEU A 176 0.85 25.91 16.95
CA LEU A 176 1.68 25.83 18.16
C LEU A 176 2.92 24.94 17.94
N LEU A 177 2.71 23.75 17.39
CA LEU A 177 3.76 22.74 17.21
C LEU A 177 4.64 22.97 15.98
N GLN A 178 4.23 23.86 15.07
CA GLN A 178 4.91 24.15 13.80
C GLN A 178 5.05 22.91 12.89
N VAL A 179 4.16 21.93 13.03
CA VAL A 179 4.10 20.71 12.22
C VAL A 179 2.66 20.42 11.80
N PRO A 180 2.43 19.80 10.63
CA PRO A 180 1.09 19.41 10.20
C PRO A 180 0.48 18.37 11.15
N LEU A 181 -0.81 18.56 11.47
CA LEU A 181 -1.58 17.62 12.28
C LEU A 181 -2.78 17.09 11.51
N VAL A 182 -3.10 15.83 11.74
CA VAL A 182 -4.29 15.18 11.18
C VAL A 182 -5.01 14.40 12.27
N ALA A 183 -6.33 14.55 12.35
CA ALA A 183 -7.17 13.68 13.15
C ALA A 183 -7.37 12.33 12.45
N GLY A 184 -7.08 11.24 13.14
CA GLY A 184 -7.22 9.89 12.60
C GLY A 184 -7.26 8.82 13.69
N SER A 185 -7.38 7.57 13.26
CA SER A 185 -7.41 6.40 14.13
C SER A 185 -6.28 5.43 13.79
N VAL A 186 -6.09 4.46 14.67
CA VAL A 186 -5.19 3.31 14.50
C VAL A 186 -5.96 2.04 14.87
N ASN A 187 -5.47 0.86 14.52
CA ASN A 187 -6.07 -0.42 14.95
C ASN A 187 -7.58 -0.55 14.65
N ARG A 188 -8.01 -0.27 13.42
CA ARG A 188 -9.42 -0.37 12.97
C ARG A 188 -10.36 0.56 13.76
N GLY A 189 -9.99 1.83 13.86
CA GLY A 189 -10.86 2.85 14.47
C GLY A 189 -10.60 3.11 15.96
N SER A 190 -9.53 2.55 16.55
CA SER A 190 -9.11 2.94 17.90
C SER A 190 -8.70 4.41 17.93
N ASN A 191 -9.24 5.12 18.92
CA ASN A 191 -9.01 6.55 19.12
C ASN A 191 -7.83 6.83 20.07
N VAL A 192 -7.24 5.80 20.67
CA VAL A 192 -6.08 5.91 21.57
C VAL A 192 -4.79 5.82 20.75
N VAL A 193 -4.56 6.84 19.92
CA VAL A 193 -3.48 6.86 18.91
C VAL A 193 -2.10 6.63 19.51
N GLY A 194 -1.80 7.20 20.68
CA GLY A 194 -0.51 6.97 21.35
C GLY A 194 -0.33 5.54 21.91
N ALA A 195 -1.42 4.76 22.00
CA ALA A 195 -1.34 3.33 22.34
C ALA A 195 -1.00 2.50 21.12
N GLY A 196 -1.70 2.77 20.02
CA GLY A 196 -1.67 1.90 18.85
C GLY A 196 -0.44 2.09 17.98
N MET A 197 0.37 3.13 18.20
CA MET A 197 1.57 3.35 17.40
C MET A 197 2.69 4.11 18.12
N VAL A 198 3.90 3.97 17.59
CA VAL A 198 5.08 4.80 17.87
C VAL A 198 5.68 5.29 16.56
N VAL A 199 6.33 6.46 16.57
CA VAL A 199 6.86 7.09 15.36
C VAL A 199 8.10 7.91 15.64
N ASN A 200 9.03 7.92 14.69
CA ASN A 200 10.11 8.89 14.58
C ASN A 200 10.11 9.48 13.16
N ASP A 201 11.15 10.22 12.78
CA ASP A 201 11.15 10.96 11.52
C ASP A 201 11.26 10.07 10.26
N TRP A 202 11.56 8.77 10.38
CA TRP A 202 11.73 7.86 9.24
C TRP A 202 10.97 6.53 9.34
N MET A 203 10.45 6.19 10.51
CA MET A 203 9.76 4.94 10.79
C MET A 203 8.54 5.17 11.69
N ALA A 204 7.43 4.50 11.36
CA ALA A 204 6.31 4.31 12.29
C ALA A 204 6.07 2.82 12.50
N VAL A 205 5.76 2.43 13.73
CA VAL A 205 5.31 1.07 14.08
C VAL A 205 3.92 1.17 14.64
N THR A 206 2.99 0.45 14.02
CA THR A 206 1.56 0.46 14.35
C THR A 206 1.10 -0.95 14.75
N GLY A 207 -0.06 -1.07 15.40
CA GLY A 207 -0.63 -2.37 15.69
C GLY A 207 -1.10 -3.12 14.44
N LEU A 208 -1.11 -4.45 14.52
CA LEU A 208 -1.40 -5.34 13.40
C LEU A 208 -2.76 -5.09 12.72
N ASP A 209 -3.76 -4.67 13.51
CA ASP A 209 -5.10 -4.38 12.99
C ASP A 209 -5.16 -3.08 12.18
N THR A 210 -4.17 -2.19 12.29
CA THR A 210 -4.18 -0.88 11.62
C THR A 210 -4.41 -1.05 10.12
N THR A 211 -5.49 -0.45 9.62
CA THR A 211 -5.92 -0.65 8.24
C THR A 211 -4.95 0.00 7.26
N SER A 212 -4.99 -0.40 5.99
CA SER A 212 -4.15 0.23 4.96
C SER A 212 -4.48 1.72 4.76
N THR A 213 -5.72 2.12 5.04
CA THR A 213 -6.13 3.53 5.04
C THR A 213 -5.54 4.31 6.22
N GLU A 214 -5.58 3.75 7.43
CA GLU A 214 -4.93 4.34 8.60
C GLU A 214 -3.41 4.45 8.38
N LEU A 215 -2.78 3.41 7.81
CA LEU A 215 -1.36 3.46 7.43
C LEU A 215 -1.06 4.56 6.41
N SER A 216 -1.87 4.71 5.36
CA SER A 216 -1.65 5.76 4.36
C SER A 216 -1.73 7.16 4.96
N VAL A 217 -2.67 7.40 5.89
CA VAL A 217 -2.76 8.66 6.64
C VAL A 217 -1.52 8.90 7.49
N ILE A 218 -1.06 7.86 8.19
CA ILE A 218 0.16 7.89 9.01
C ILE A 218 1.38 8.22 8.14
N GLU A 219 1.59 7.50 7.06
CA GLU A 219 2.73 7.73 6.17
C GLU A 219 2.71 9.12 5.56
N SER A 220 1.53 9.64 5.22
CA SER A 220 1.38 10.99 4.69
C SER A 220 1.69 12.08 5.72
N VAL A 221 1.05 12.03 6.91
CA VAL A 221 1.21 13.10 7.91
C VAL A 221 2.62 13.13 8.50
N PHE A 222 3.24 11.97 8.67
CA PHE A 222 4.61 11.83 9.17
C PHE A 222 5.67 11.88 8.06
N ARG A 223 5.27 12.04 6.80
CA ARG A 223 6.15 12.11 5.61
C ARG A 223 7.08 10.91 5.46
N LEU A 224 6.60 9.74 5.85
CA LEU A 224 7.34 8.49 5.78
C LEU A 224 7.30 7.99 4.33
N GLY A 225 8.40 8.17 3.60
CA GLY A 225 8.49 7.82 2.17
C GLY A 225 8.95 8.98 1.27
N GLU A 226 8.87 10.22 1.75
CA GLU A 226 9.44 11.40 1.07
C GLU A 226 10.95 11.54 1.34
N GLY A 227 11.75 10.57 0.88
CA GLY A 227 13.19 10.78 0.61
C GLY A 227 14.14 11.03 1.81
N GLN A 228 13.82 10.60 3.03
CA GLN A 228 14.75 10.68 4.19
C GLN A 228 15.19 9.33 4.76
N GLY A 229 15.28 8.29 3.93
CA GLY A 229 16.07 7.09 4.23
C GLY A 229 17.50 7.24 3.70
N PRO A 230 18.50 6.53 4.25
CA PRO A 230 19.91 6.59 3.80
C PRO A 230 20.17 6.00 2.39
N SER A 231 19.12 5.76 1.59
CA SER A 231 19.21 5.21 0.23
C SER A 231 18.59 6.15 -0.82
N ASN A 232 19.44 7.03 -1.34
CA ASN A 232 19.53 7.56 -2.71
C ASN A 232 18.46 8.46 -3.37
N ILE A 233 18.99 9.60 -3.87
CA ILE A 233 18.96 10.11 -5.26
C ILE A 233 17.59 10.17 -5.96
N ASN A 234 16.85 11.29 -5.82
CA ASN A 234 15.96 11.79 -6.89
C ASN A 234 15.40 13.22 -6.68
N THR A 235 16.20 14.17 -6.20
CA THR A 235 15.79 15.58 -6.05
C THR A 235 16.39 16.48 -7.12
N THR A 236 16.09 16.23 -8.39
CA THR A 236 16.52 17.12 -9.49
C THR A 236 15.37 17.91 -10.12
N MET A 237 14.11 17.44 -10.03
CA MET A 237 12.97 18.13 -10.68
C MET A 237 12.33 19.25 -9.83
N LYS A 238 12.24 19.10 -8.50
CA LYS A 238 11.69 20.16 -7.61
C LYS A 238 12.59 21.40 -7.56
N ASP A 239 13.91 21.19 -7.52
CA ASP A 239 14.91 22.28 -7.51
C ASP A 239 14.88 23.08 -8.82
N THR A 240 14.64 22.42 -9.95
CA THR A 240 14.56 23.08 -11.27
C THR A 240 13.31 23.97 -11.39
N MET A 241 12.18 23.56 -10.79
CA MET A 241 10.96 24.37 -10.76
C MET A 241 11.05 25.54 -9.78
N GLN A 242 11.68 25.36 -8.62
CA GLN A 242 11.94 26.47 -7.69
C GLN A 242 12.95 27.48 -8.24
N LEU A 243 13.95 27.03 -9.01
CA LEU A 243 14.90 27.91 -9.70
C LEU A 243 14.18 28.75 -10.77
N LEU A 244 13.27 28.16 -11.55
CA LEU A 244 12.46 28.86 -12.56
C LEU A 244 11.54 29.92 -11.95
N VAL A 245 10.84 29.59 -10.87
CA VAL A 245 9.97 30.55 -10.15
C VAL A 245 10.79 31.70 -9.55
N SER A 246 11.97 31.39 -9.01
CA SER A 246 12.89 32.41 -8.45
C SER A 246 13.47 33.33 -9.52
N ILE A 247 13.82 32.80 -10.69
CA ILE A 247 14.30 33.59 -11.84
C ILE A 247 13.19 34.50 -12.38
N ILE A 248 11.95 34.01 -12.49
CA ILE A 248 10.80 34.81 -12.92
C ILE A 248 10.51 35.95 -11.93
N ALA A 249 10.56 35.67 -10.62
CA ALA A 249 10.36 36.68 -9.58
C ALA A 249 11.47 37.75 -9.56
N LEU A 250 12.72 37.35 -9.81
CA LEU A 250 13.87 38.26 -9.90
C LEU A 250 13.76 39.17 -11.13
N LEU A 251 13.38 38.62 -12.29
CA LEU A 251 13.17 39.39 -13.53
C LEU A 251 12.03 40.40 -13.38
N HIS A 252 10.96 40.05 -12.66
CA HIS A 252 9.87 40.98 -12.36
C HIS A 252 10.31 42.14 -11.46
N ARG A 253 11.13 41.88 -10.42
CA ARG A 253 11.69 42.93 -9.55
C ARG A 253 12.65 43.86 -10.28
N VAL A 254 13.49 43.33 -11.17
CA VAL A 254 14.42 44.12 -12.00
C VAL A 254 13.65 44.99 -13.00
N SER A 255 12.54 44.50 -13.55
CA SER A 255 11.68 45.28 -14.45
C SER A 255 11.03 46.49 -13.76
N LEU A 256 10.75 46.41 -12.46
CA LEU A 256 10.11 47.48 -11.69
C LEU A 256 11.09 48.59 -11.24
N SER A 257 12.40 48.37 -11.37
CA SER A 257 13.45 49.26 -10.83
C SER A 257 14.23 50.06 -11.90
N LEU A 258 13.86 49.96 -13.18
CA LEU A 258 14.55 50.64 -14.30
C LEU A 258 13.71 51.77 -14.96
N PRO A 259 14.32 52.91 -15.32
CA PRO A 259 13.61 54.07 -15.88
C PRO A 259 13.09 53.85 -17.32
N HIS A 260 11.96 54.51 -17.61
CA HIS A 260 10.94 54.10 -18.60
C HIS A 260 11.33 54.14 -20.10
N ASN A 261 12.51 54.64 -20.47
CA ASN A 261 12.85 54.91 -21.87
C ASN A 261 13.87 53.95 -22.51
N LEU A 262 14.45 53.00 -21.77
CA LEU A 262 15.34 51.97 -22.33
C LEU A 262 14.77 50.54 -22.25
N THR A 263 13.66 50.33 -21.54
CA THR A 263 13.11 49.00 -21.26
C THR A 263 12.33 48.40 -22.42
N LYS A 264 11.67 49.19 -23.28
CA LYS A 264 10.79 48.61 -24.33
C LYS A 264 11.53 47.98 -25.51
N GLN A 265 12.73 48.45 -25.88
CA GLN A 265 13.48 47.85 -27.00
C GLN A 265 14.28 46.60 -26.60
N PHE A 266 14.80 46.54 -25.37
CA PHE A 266 15.54 45.38 -24.88
C PHE A 266 14.63 44.21 -24.50
N PHE A 267 13.46 44.49 -23.90
CA PHE A 267 12.48 43.44 -23.57
C PHE A 267 11.86 42.81 -24.83
N PHE A 268 11.58 43.60 -25.87
CA PHE A 268 10.95 43.09 -27.10
C PHE A 268 11.89 42.16 -27.88
N PHE A 269 13.19 42.46 -27.93
CA PHE A 269 14.17 41.61 -28.63
C PHE A 269 14.48 40.31 -27.86
N PHE A 270 14.54 40.35 -26.53
CA PHE A 270 14.83 39.16 -25.72
C PHE A 270 13.64 38.19 -25.65
N PHE A 271 12.40 38.70 -25.60
CA PHE A 271 11.20 37.86 -25.62
C PHE A 271 10.95 37.23 -27.01
N PHE A 272 11.24 37.93 -28.10
CA PHE A 272 10.94 37.45 -29.46
C PHE A 272 11.82 36.27 -29.89
N PHE A 273 13.07 36.20 -29.44
CA PHE A 273 13.95 35.05 -29.73
C PHE A 273 13.68 33.86 -28.80
N PHE A 274 13.47 34.08 -27.51
CA PHE A 274 13.24 32.99 -26.55
C PHE A 274 11.90 32.28 -26.75
N PHE A 275 10.87 33.00 -27.22
CA PHE A 275 9.55 32.41 -27.47
C PHE A 275 9.52 31.57 -28.76
N PHE A 276 10.30 31.93 -29.79
CA PHE A 276 10.39 31.14 -31.01
C PHE A 276 11.21 29.85 -30.81
N ASP A 277 12.26 29.87 -29.98
CA ASP A 277 12.99 28.67 -29.61
C ASP A 277 12.17 27.75 -28.70
N ILE A 278 11.42 28.29 -27.73
CA ILE A 278 10.49 27.51 -26.91
C ILE A 278 9.35 26.94 -27.76
N LEU A 279 8.78 27.70 -28.69
CA LEU A 279 7.71 27.21 -29.55
C LEU A 279 8.23 26.17 -30.55
N ALA A 280 9.46 26.29 -31.05
CA ALA A 280 10.09 25.29 -31.90
C ALA A 280 10.42 24.00 -31.12
N ILE A 281 10.89 24.12 -29.87
CA ILE A 281 11.09 22.99 -28.95
C ILE A 281 9.75 22.35 -28.59
N TYR A 282 8.69 23.15 -28.37
CA TYR A 282 7.34 22.65 -28.07
C TYR A 282 6.67 22.00 -29.27
N THR A 283 6.91 22.51 -30.49
CA THR A 283 6.40 21.92 -31.74
C THR A 283 7.20 20.65 -32.10
N ALA A 284 8.51 20.63 -31.85
CA ALA A 284 9.33 19.43 -31.96
C ALA A 284 8.95 18.38 -30.90
N TYR A 285 8.61 18.81 -29.66
CA TYR A 285 8.09 17.95 -28.59
C TYR A 285 6.71 17.38 -28.96
N ILE A 286 5.79 18.18 -29.51
CA ILE A 286 4.48 17.70 -29.99
C ILE A 286 4.62 16.75 -31.18
N MET A 287 5.59 16.97 -32.08
CA MET A 287 5.84 16.05 -33.22
C MET A 287 6.64 14.79 -32.83
N THR A 288 7.27 14.75 -31.66
CA THR A 288 8.00 13.57 -31.13
C THR A 288 7.28 12.84 -30.00
N SER A 289 6.16 13.37 -29.51
CA SER A 289 5.31 12.78 -28.46
C SER A 289 4.11 12.02 -29.02
N SER A 290 4.35 11.18 -30.04
CA SER A 290 3.45 10.06 -30.34
C SER A 290 4.00 8.76 -29.73
N SER A 291 4.32 8.80 -28.43
CA SER A 291 4.63 7.60 -27.65
C SER A 291 3.55 7.43 -26.58
N SER A 292 3.03 6.21 -26.47
CA SER A 292 1.93 5.81 -25.59
C SER A 292 2.05 6.42 -24.19
N ASN A 293 0.98 7.07 -23.72
CA ASN A 293 0.91 7.79 -22.45
C ASN A 293 0.75 6.81 -21.27
N LYS A 294 1.63 5.80 -21.15
CA LYS A 294 1.56 4.77 -20.10
C LYS A 294 2.04 5.32 -18.74
N PRO A 295 1.47 4.85 -17.61
CA PRO A 295 1.95 5.23 -16.29
C PRO A 295 3.41 4.81 -16.05
N ALA A 296 4.08 5.47 -15.11
CA ALA A 296 5.42 5.09 -14.69
C ALA A 296 5.39 3.72 -13.98
N TYR A 297 6.39 2.87 -14.24
CA TYR A 297 6.50 1.56 -13.59
C TYR A 297 6.68 1.70 -12.08
N LEU A 298 6.08 0.78 -11.32
CA LEU A 298 6.23 0.73 -9.87
C LEU A 298 7.62 0.17 -9.47
N PRO A 299 8.18 0.60 -8.33
CA PRO A 299 9.40 0.00 -7.83
C PRO A 299 9.16 -1.47 -7.43
N PRO A 300 10.17 -2.34 -7.61
CA PRO A 300 10.01 -3.73 -7.25
C PRO A 300 9.83 -3.94 -5.74
N SER A 301 9.10 -4.98 -5.36
CA SER A 301 8.89 -5.33 -3.96
C SER A 301 8.84 -6.85 -3.75
N LYS A 302 8.84 -7.30 -2.49
CA LYS A 302 8.68 -8.72 -2.16
C LYS A 302 7.38 -9.30 -2.72
N LEU A 303 6.30 -8.52 -2.77
CA LEU A 303 5.01 -8.93 -3.34
C LEU A 303 5.07 -9.20 -4.86
N GLY A 304 6.11 -8.73 -5.55
CA GLY A 304 6.32 -9.03 -6.96
C GLY A 304 7.15 -10.28 -7.24
N THR A 305 7.49 -11.06 -6.21
CA THR A 305 8.37 -12.25 -6.32
C THR A 305 7.56 -13.54 -6.19
N LYS A 306 7.85 -14.53 -7.05
CA LYS A 306 7.25 -15.86 -6.95
C LYS A 306 7.50 -16.52 -5.58
N GLU A 307 8.69 -16.31 -5.02
CA GLU A 307 9.08 -16.85 -3.71
C GLU A 307 8.13 -16.40 -2.59
N TYR A 308 7.74 -15.12 -2.57
CA TYR A 308 6.77 -14.62 -1.59
C TYR A 308 5.45 -15.39 -1.66
N TRP A 309 4.90 -15.55 -2.86
CA TRP A 309 3.61 -16.21 -3.07
C TRP A 309 3.68 -17.71 -2.81
N ASP A 310 4.74 -18.39 -3.26
CA ASP A 310 4.96 -19.81 -2.93
C ASP A 310 5.01 -20.04 -1.41
N ASN A 311 5.66 -19.15 -0.65
CA ASN A 311 5.74 -19.22 0.81
C ASN A 311 4.37 -18.96 1.48
N LEU A 312 3.62 -17.96 0.99
CA LEU A 312 2.26 -17.68 1.44
C LEU A 312 1.38 -18.92 1.24
N TYR A 313 1.28 -19.43 0.02
CA TYR A 313 0.42 -20.57 -0.30
C TYR A 313 0.88 -21.89 0.34
N THR A 314 2.18 -22.06 0.62
CA THR A 314 2.66 -23.18 1.45
C THR A 314 2.09 -23.12 2.86
N THR A 315 2.04 -21.91 3.43
CA THR A 315 1.45 -21.68 4.76
C THR A 315 -0.05 -21.94 4.72
N GLU A 316 -0.76 -21.43 3.71
CA GLU A 316 -2.20 -21.62 3.56
C GLU A 316 -2.58 -23.09 3.33
N LEU A 317 -1.81 -23.84 2.53
CA LEU A 317 -1.97 -25.29 2.40
C LEU A 317 -1.83 -26.01 3.73
N THR A 318 -0.84 -25.62 4.54
CA THR A 318 -0.62 -26.20 5.86
C THR A 318 -1.79 -25.90 6.79
N ASN A 319 -2.31 -24.67 6.75
CA ASN A 319 -3.46 -24.24 7.55
C ASN A 319 -4.73 -24.98 7.12
N HIS A 320 -5.02 -25.07 5.81
CA HIS A 320 -6.19 -25.77 5.27
C HIS A 320 -6.16 -27.26 5.62
N ALA A 321 -5.00 -27.90 5.54
CA ALA A 321 -4.83 -29.30 5.95
C ALA A 321 -5.08 -29.52 7.46
N ALA A 322 -4.77 -28.53 8.30
CA ALA A 322 -5.04 -28.58 9.73
C ALA A 322 -6.49 -28.21 10.08
N ASN A 323 -7.12 -27.35 9.28
CA ASN A 323 -8.48 -26.88 9.43
C ASN A 323 -9.15 -26.66 8.05
N PRO A 324 -9.98 -27.59 7.57
CA PRO A 324 -10.63 -27.47 6.24
C PRO A 324 -11.55 -26.25 6.08
N SER A 325 -11.94 -25.58 7.18
CA SER A 325 -12.69 -24.32 7.10
C SER A 325 -11.82 -23.11 6.79
N ASP A 326 -10.50 -23.22 6.92
CA ASP A 326 -9.55 -22.17 6.55
C ASP A 326 -9.24 -22.31 5.06
N THR A 327 -9.81 -21.42 4.25
CA THR A 327 -9.65 -21.42 2.79
C THR A 327 -8.50 -20.52 2.33
N GLY A 328 -7.60 -20.11 3.23
CA GLY A 328 -6.52 -19.17 2.91
C GLY A 328 -6.99 -17.72 2.73
N THR A 329 -6.07 -16.86 2.30
CA THR A 329 -6.32 -15.42 2.19
C THR A 329 -7.18 -15.10 0.97
N ASN A 330 -8.33 -14.46 1.21
CA ASN A 330 -9.12 -13.87 0.14
C ASN A 330 -8.65 -12.43 -0.13
N TRP A 331 -7.99 -12.22 -1.26
CA TRP A 331 -7.47 -10.89 -1.62
C TRP A 331 -8.62 -9.91 -1.84
N PHE A 332 -8.55 -8.74 -1.18
CA PHE A 332 -9.57 -7.67 -1.18
C PHE A 332 -10.92 -8.01 -0.53
N ASP A 333 -10.95 -9.00 0.38
CA ASP A 333 -12.14 -9.36 1.16
C ASP A 333 -12.66 -8.18 2.01
N ASP A 334 -11.77 -7.29 2.47
CA ASP A 334 -12.11 -6.08 3.21
C ASP A 334 -12.98 -5.09 2.42
N SER A 335 -12.92 -5.17 1.09
CA SER A 335 -13.72 -4.35 0.16
C SER A 335 -14.90 -5.12 -0.46
N ASP A 336 -15.11 -6.38 -0.05
CA ASP A 336 -16.08 -7.31 -0.66
C ASP A 336 -15.91 -7.36 -2.19
N ALA A 337 -14.66 -7.53 -2.64
CA ALA A 337 -14.35 -7.47 -4.07
C ALA A 337 -15.04 -8.56 -4.87
N GLU A 338 -15.05 -9.80 -4.37
CA GLU A 338 -15.67 -10.93 -5.06
C GLU A 338 -17.18 -10.76 -5.18
N GLY A 339 -17.88 -10.46 -4.07
CA GLY A 339 -19.33 -10.26 -4.08
C GLY A 339 -19.74 -9.16 -5.05
N ARG A 340 -18.98 -8.05 -5.10
CA ARG A 340 -19.26 -6.95 -6.04
C ARG A 340 -18.91 -7.27 -7.49
N ILE A 341 -17.86 -8.06 -7.76
CA ILE A 341 -17.53 -8.53 -9.11
C ILE A 341 -18.63 -9.45 -9.62
N VAL A 342 -19.09 -10.39 -8.79
CA VAL A 342 -20.16 -11.34 -9.14
C VAL A 342 -21.46 -10.58 -9.42
N ALA A 343 -21.88 -9.69 -8.52
CA ALA A 343 -23.07 -8.86 -8.72
C ALA A 343 -22.99 -7.96 -9.98
N PHE A 344 -21.78 -7.47 -10.31
CA PHE A 344 -21.58 -6.72 -11.54
C PHE A 344 -21.73 -7.61 -12.79
N LEU A 345 -21.17 -8.82 -12.78
CA LEU A 345 -21.32 -9.77 -13.89
C LEU A 345 -22.76 -10.22 -14.09
N GLU A 346 -23.51 -10.44 -13.00
CA GLU A 346 -24.95 -10.71 -13.05
C GLU A 346 -25.72 -9.57 -13.72
N SER A 347 -25.40 -8.31 -13.37
CA SER A 347 -26.03 -7.16 -14.02
C SER A 347 -25.77 -7.10 -15.53
N LEU A 348 -24.63 -7.63 -15.99
CA LEU A 348 -24.32 -7.75 -17.42
C LEU A 348 -25.03 -8.93 -18.10
N ALA A 349 -25.35 -10.00 -17.35
CA ALA A 349 -26.10 -11.14 -17.86
C ALA A 349 -27.59 -10.83 -18.00
N ASP A 350 -28.15 -10.00 -17.12
CA ASP A 350 -29.58 -9.60 -17.08
C ASP A 350 -30.01 -8.55 -18.13
N ASP A 351 -29.24 -8.38 -19.22
CA ASP A 351 -29.52 -7.50 -20.36
C ASP A 351 -29.31 -5.99 -20.10
N ASP A 352 -28.20 -5.61 -19.46
CA ASP A 352 -27.72 -4.22 -19.46
C ASP A 352 -27.15 -3.81 -20.84
N GLN A 353 -28.06 -3.41 -21.73
CA GLN A 353 -27.77 -2.92 -23.09
C GLN A 353 -26.88 -1.65 -23.12
N HIS A 354 -26.58 -1.02 -21.97
CA HIS A 354 -25.66 0.10 -21.91
C HIS A 354 -24.18 -0.31 -21.95
N VAL A 355 -23.86 -1.55 -21.53
CA VAL A 355 -22.48 -2.02 -21.40
C VAL A 355 -22.13 -3.02 -22.50
N LEU A 356 -23.04 -3.95 -22.83
CA LEU A 356 -22.86 -4.95 -23.86
C LEU A 356 -23.96 -4.89 -24.93
N PRO A 357 -23.64 -5.15 -26.21
CA PRO A 357 -24.62 -5.14 -27.30
C PRO A 357 -25.47 -6.42 -27.32
N ALA A 358 -25.07 -7.45 -26.57
CA ALA A 358 -25.85 -8.64 -26.25
C ALA A 358 -25.48 -9.09 -24.84
N PRO A 359 -26.44 -9.57 -24.04
CA PRO A 359 -26.19 -10.06 -22.68
C PRO A 359 -25.23 -11.25 -22.67
N LEU A 360 -24.45 -11.37 -21.58
CA LEU A 360 -23.62 -12.54 -21.33
C LEU A 360 -24.49 -13.76 -21.05
N SER A 361 -24.19 -14.91 -21.68
CA SER A 361 -24.86 -16.17 -21.32
C SER A 361 -24.29 -16.68 -19.99
N GLN A 362 -25.07 -16.59 -18.92
CA GLN A 362 -24.69 -17.12 -17.61
C GLN A 362 -24.37 -18.63 -17.67
N GLN A 363 -25.02 -19.36 -18.58
CA GLN A 363 -24.86 -20.81 -18.73
C GLN A 363 -23.66 -21.22 -19.59
N ASP A 364 -23.25 -20.40 -20.56
CA ASP A 364 -22.23 -20.79 -21.56
C ASP A 364 -20.94 -19.98 -21.48
N ALA A 365 -20.91 -18.86 -20.75
CA ALA A 365 -19.76 -17.97 -20.70
C ALA A 365 -18.55 -18.69 -20.09
N SER A 366 -17.44 -18.69 -20.83
CA SER A 366 -16.18 -19.25 -20.37
C SER A 366 -15.36 -18.24 -19.57
N PHE A 367 -14.81 -18.67 -18.44
CA PHE A 367 -14.05 -17.84 -17.50
C PHE A 367 -12.58 -18.28 -17.41
N LEU A 368 -11.70 -17.30 -17.35
CA LEU A 368 -10.31 -17.45 -16.94
C LEU A 368 -10.01 -16.49 -15.78
N ASP A 369 -9.62 -17.03 -14.64
CA ASP A 369 -9.16 -16.25 -13.48
C ASP A 369 -7.63 -16.23 -13.43
N LEU A 370 -7.04 -15.05 -13.61
CA LEU A 370 -5.60 -14.83 -13.67
C LEU A 370 -5.04 -14.60 -12.25
N GLY A 371 -4.20 -15.54 -11.80
CA GLY A 371 -3.69 -15.62 -10.43
C GLY A 371 -4.82 -15.93 -9.45
N CYS A 372 -5.42 -17.11 -9.65
CA CYS A 372 -6.65 -17.51 -8.97
C CYS A 372 -6.53 -17.67 -7.46
N GLY A 373 -5.31 -17.75 -6.92
CA GLY A 373 -5.10 -17.97 -5.49
C GLY A 373 -5.77 -19.25 -5.00
N ASN A 374 -6.58 -19.10 -3.95
CA ASN A 374 -7.39 -20.18 -3.39
C ASN A 374 -8.63 -20.57 -4.25
N GLY A 375 -8.89 -19.89 -5.36
CA GLY A 375 -10.00 -20.16 -6.27
C GLY A 375 -11.37 -19.62 -5.83
N SER A 376 -11.44 -18.82 -4.75
CA SER A 376 -12.71 -18.36 -4.15
C SER A 376 -13.63 -17.63 -5.14
N LEU A 377 -13.08 -16.82 -6.04
CA LEU A 377 -13.86 -16.07 -7.02
C LEU A 377 -14.60 -16.99 -8.00
N LEU A 378 -13.94 -18.06 -8.46
CA LEU A 378 -14.58 -19.05 -9.34
C LEU A 378 -15.62 -19.89 -8.60
N PHE A 379 -15.39 -20.18 -7.32
CA PHE A 379 -16.41 -20.83 -6.48
C PHE A 379 -17.64 -19.94 -6.29
N ALA A 380 -17.45 -18.66 -6.00
CA ALA A 380 -18.55 -17.71 -5.85
C ALA A 380 -19.38 -17.59 -7.15
N LEU A 381 -18.74 -17.52 -8.32
CA LEU A 381 -19.43 -17.55 -9.60
C LEU A 381 -20.24 -18.84 -9.80
N ARG A 382 -19.67 -19.99 -9.42
CA ARG A 382 -20.38 -21.27 -9.51
C ARG A 382 -21.59 -21.32 -8.59
N ASP A 383 -21.45 -20.81 -7.36
CA ASP A 383 -22.53 -20.75 -6.37
C ASP A 383 -23.70 -19.87 -6.85
N GLU A 384 -23.41 -18.78 -7.57
CA GLU A 384 -24.41 -17.93 -8.23
C GLU A 384 -24.90 -18.45 -9.59
N GLY A 385 -24.66 -19.74 -9.90
CA GLY A 385 -25.30 -20.43 -11.03
C GLY A 385 -24.64 -20.21 -12.40
N TRP A 386 -23.41 -19.69 -12.46
CA TRP A 386 -22.66 -19.63 -13.71
C TRP A 386 -22.26 -21.03 -14.18
N GLY A 387 -22.76 -21.43 -15.36
CA GLY A 387 -22.70 -22.80 -15.88
C GLY A 387 -21.45 -23.12 -16.72
N GLY A 388 -20.88 -22.09 -17.35
CA GLY A 388 -19.85 -22.25 -18.38
C GLY A 388 -18.49 -22.72 -17.86
N ALA A 389 -17.58 -23.03 -18.78
CA ALA A 389 -16.26 -23.58 -18.44
C ALA A 389 -15.44 -22.55 -17.65
N MET A 390 -14.86 -22.97 -16.51
CA MET A 390 -14.05 -22.11 -15.64
C MET A 390 -12.65 -22.69 -15.49
N LEU A 391 -11.64 -21.82 -15.64
CA LEU A 391 -10.25 -22.15 -15.39
C LEU A 391 -9.62 -21.09 -14.48
N GLY A 392 -9.07 -21.51 -13.34
CA GLY A 392 -8.14 -20.71 -12.55
C GLY A 392 -6.71 -21.03 -12.93
N VAL A 393 -5.88 -20.00 -13.14
CA VAL A 393 -4.45 -20.18 -13.39
C VAL A 393 -3.62 -19.43 -12.37
N ASP A 394 -2.50 -20.00 -11.98
CA ASP A 394 -1.51 -19.34 -11.11
C ASP A 394 -0.12 -19.83 -11.48
N TYR A 395 0.91 -18.98 -11.36
CA TYR A 395 2.30 -19.44 -11.56
C TYR A 395 2.81 -20.29 -10.38
N SER A 396 2.10 -20.25 -9.24
CA SER A 396 2.44 -20.97 -8.03
C SER A 396 1.72 -22.31 -8.02
N GLY A 397 2.46 -23.42 -8.11
CA GLY A 397 1.90 -24.76 -7.95
C GLY A 397 1.22 -24.96 -6.59
N GLN A 398 1.67 -24.25 -5.54
CA GLN A 398 1.07 -24.28 -4.21
C GLN A 398 -0.33 -23.63 -4.20
N SER A 399 -0.50 -22.50 -4.89
CA SER A 399 -1.81 -21.85 -5.10
C SER A 399 -2.80 -22.80 -5.78
N VAL A 400 -2.38 -23.42 -6.88
CA VAL A 400 -3.19 -24.38 -7.64
C VAL A 400 -3.56 -25.61 -6.81
N ALA A 401 -2.63 -26.10 -5.98
CA ALA A 401 -2.90 -27.20 -5.06
C ALA A 401 -3.92 -26.80 -3.99
N LEU A 402 -3.83 -25.58 -3.44
CA LEU A 402 -4.77 -25.08 -2.44
C LEU A 402 -6.19 -24.99 -3.03
N ALA A 403 -6.33 -24.39 -4.21
CA ALA A 403 -7.63 -24.27 -4.87
C ALA A 403 -8.26 -25.64 -5.17
N LYS A 404 -7.45 -26.63 -5.59
CA LYS A 404 -7.92 -28.02 -5.80
C LYS A 404 -8.39 -28.67 -4.49
N ASN A 405 -7.61 -28.53 -3.41
CA ASN A 405 -7.99 -29.09 -2.11
C ASN A 405 -9.28 -28.47 -1.56
N ILE A 406 -9.47 -27.16 -1.75
CA ILE A 406 -10.71 -26.48 -1.37
C ILE A 406 -11.87 -26.99 -2.22
N ALA A 407 -11.68 -27.13 -3.55
CA ALA A 407 -12.71 -27.68 -4.43
C ALA A 407 -13.12 -29.11 -4.05
N GLU A 408 -12.17 -29.95 -3.67
CA GLU A 408 -12.43 -31.31 -3.17
C GLU A 408 -13.19 -31.29 -1.83
N SER A 409 -12.75 -30.47 -0.88
CA SER A 409 -13.42 -30.32 0.42
C SER A 409 -14.86 -29.83 0.30
N ARG A 410 -15.15 -28.97 -0.69
CA ARG A 410 -16.51 -28.50 -0.98
C ARG A 410 -17.41 -29.64 -1.48
N LYS A 411 -16.91 -30.49 -2.38
CA LYS A 411 -17.66 -31.67 -2.87
C LYS A 411 -17.97 -32.67 -1.76
N GLU A 412 -17.04 -32.88 -0.83
CA GLU A 412 -17.27 -33.79 0.31
C GLU A 412 -18.35 -33.27 1.27
N ASN A 413 -18.46 -31.95 1.43
CA ASN A 413 -19.45 -31.32 2.31
C ASN A 413 -20.87 -31.26 1.72
N GLU A 414 -21.02 -31.31 0.39
CA GLU A 414 -22.32 -31.23 -0.29
C GLU A 414 -23.16 -32.53 -0.18
N GLY A 415 -22.55 -33.66 0.19
CA GLY A 415 -23.25 -34.91 0.51
C GLY A 415 -23.92 -35.60 -0.70
N ASP A 416 -24.06 -36.93 -0.60
CA ASP A 416 -24.66 -37.83 -1.61
C ASP A 416 -26.19 -37.62 -1.70
N GLY A 417 -26.61 -36.40 -2.06
CA GLY A 417 -28.01 -36.04 -2.29
C GLY A 417 -28.46 -36.51 -3.68
N ASP A 418 -29.15 -37.65 -3.70
CA ASP A 418 -29.91 -38.14 -4.85
C ASP A 418 -30.79 -37.03 -5.46
N GLU A 419 -30.42 -36.52 -6.64
CA GLU A 419 -31.28 -36.30 -7.80
C GLU A 419 -30.38 -35.97 -9.00
N GLU A 420 -30.24 -36.93 -9.93
CA GLU A 420 -29.71 -36.70 -11.27
C GLU A 420 -30.60 -35.69 -11.99
N ASP A 421 -30.29 -34.39 -11.87
CA ASP A 421 -30.77 -33.38 -12.82
C ASP A 421 -29.80 -33.36 -14.03
N GLU A 422 -30.34 -33.28 -15.25
CA GLU A 422 -29.66 -33.52 -16.54
C GLU A 422 -28.62 -32.45 -16.92
N SER A 423 -28.13 -31.64 -15.98
CA SER A 423 -27.07 -30.65 -16.20
C SER A 423 -26.06 -30.63 -15.05
N THR A 424 -25.24 -31.68 -14.93
CA THR A 424 -24.06 -31.63 -14.04
C THR A 424 -23.22 -30.39 -14.40
N PRO A 425 -23.03 -29.43 -13.47
CA PRO A 425 -22.27 -28.21 -13.75
C PRO A 425 -20.87 -28.55 -14.24
N SER A 426 -20.36 -27.77 -15.20
CA SER A 426 -18.99 -27.96 -15.68
C SER A 426 -17.98 -27.79 -14.53
N VAL A 427 -17.03 -28.72 -14.42
CA VAL A 427 -16.04 -28.72 -13.33
C VAL A 427 -15.13 -27.49 -13.47
N ILE A 428 -14.88 -26.79 -12.35
CA ILE A 428 -13.85 -25.74 -12.28
C ILE A 428 -12.48 -26.41 -12.36
N ASN A 429 -11.65 -25.98 -13.31
CA ASN A 429 -10.29 -26.48 -13.49
C ASN A 429 -9.27 -25.52 -12.90
N PHE A 430 -8.13 -26.05 -12.47
CA PHE A 430 -7.00 -25.25 -11.98
C PHE A 430 -5.68 -25.72 -12.61
N LEU A 431 -4.92 -24.78 -13.15
CA LEU A 431 -3.68 -25.03 -13.90
C LEU A 431 -2.52 -24.18 -13.39
N GLU A 432 -1.37 -24.81 -13.13
CA GLU A 432 -0.11 -24.10 -12.91
C GLU A 432 0.39 -23.56 -14.25
N TRP A 433 0.42 -22.23 -14.40
CA TRP A 433 0.80 -21.58 -15.64
C TRP A 433 1.38 -20.19 -15.40
N ASP A 434 2.58 -19.96 -15.93
CA ASP A 434 3.22 -18.65 -15.93
C ASP A 434 2.56 -17.75 -17.00
N LEU A 435 1.83 -16.72 -16.57
CA LEU A 435 1.18 -15.78 -17.47
C LEU A 435 2.16 -15.07 -18.42
N LEU A 436 3.37 -14.76 -17.96
CA LEU A 436 4.36 -14.01 -18.72
C LEU A 436 5.12 -14.91 -19.70
N ASN A 437 5.47 -16.14 -19.31
CA ASN A 437 6.37 -17.01 -20.08
C ASN A 437 5.79 -18.37 -20.50
N GLY A 438 4.61 -18.73 -19.99
CA GLY A 438 4.00 -20.04 -20.20
C GLY A 438 3.65 -20.33 -21.66
N PRO A 439 3.53 -21.61 -22.04
CA PRO A 439 3.13 -21.98 -23.39
C PRO A 439 1.66 -21.60 -23.65
N LEU A 440 1.38 -21.06 -24.84
CA LEU A 440 0.02 -20.83 -25.35
C LEU A 440 -0.37 -21.77 -26.50
N ALA A 441 0.59 -22.46 -27.11
CA ALA A 441 0.33 -23.30 -28.28
C ALA A 441 -0.49 -24.55 -27.91
N LEU A 442 -1.54 -24.82 -28.68
CA LEU A 442 -2.17 -26.13 -28.73
C LEU A 442 -1.25 -27.05 -29.52
N THR A 443 -0.53 -27.95 -28.85
CA THR A 443 0.33 -28.90 -29.56
C THR A 443 -0.53 -29.86 -30.38
N ALA A 444 -0.17 -30.08 -31.64
CA ALA A 444 -0.93 -30.89 -32.60
C ALA A 444 -1.09 -32.38 -32.21
N SER A 445 -0.57 -32.79 -31.04
CA SER A 445 -0.74 -34.10 -30.43
C SER A 445 -1.94 -34.18 -29.48
N ALA A 446 -2.96 -33.31 -29.63
CA ALA A 446 -4.20 -33.29 -28.85
C ALA A 446 -5.05 -34.59 -28.87
N ALA A 447 -4.51 -35.69 -29.41
CA ALA A 447 -4.95 -37.05 -29.10
C ALA A 447 -4.43 -37.57 -27.73
N GLY A 448 -3.64 -36.78 -27.00
CA GLY A 448 -3.11 -37.14 -25.68
C GLY A 448 -2.76 -35.92 -24.81
N GLY A 449 -3.80 -35.24 -24.28
CA GLY A 449 -3.85 -34.70 -22.91
C GLY A 449 -2.72 -33.82 -22.35
N ASP A 450 -1.86 -33.17 -23.14
CA ASP A 450 -0.87 -32.25 -22.57
C ASP A 450 -1.53 -30.90 -22.22
N SER A 451 -2.00 -30.80 -20.97
CA SER A 451 -2.86 -29.74 -20.44
C SER A 451 -2.11 -28.50 -19.96
N SER A 452 -0.91 -28.23 -20.49
CA SER A 452 -0.01 -27.19 -19.99
C SER A 452 -0.33 -25.77 -20.47
N SER A 453 -1.34 -25.62 -21.34
CA SER A 453 -1.79 -24.34 -21.89
C SER A 453 -3.22 -24.05 -21.43
N PRO A 454 -3.56 -22.81 -21.02
CA PRO A 454 -4.93 -22.41 -20.73
C PRO A 454 -5.88 -22.63 -21.90
N LEU A 455 -5.38 -22.54 -23.14
CA LEU A 455 -6.20 -22.76 -24.34
C LEU A 455 -6.68 -24.21 -24.49
N ALA A 456 -6.11 -25.17 -23.76
CA ALA A 456 -6.59 -26.55 -23.75
C ALA A 456 -7.94 -26.71 -23.01
N TYR A 457 -8.35 -25.70 -22.24
CA TYR A 457 -9.58 -25.71 -21.44
C TYR A 457 -10.73 -24.91 -22.07
N THR A 458 -10.52 -24.36 -23.28
CA THR A 458 -11.60 -23.74 -24.03
C THR A 458 -12.38 -24.80 -24.80
N SER A 459 -13.67 -24.54 -25.07
CA SER A 459 -14.56 -25.53 -25.69
C SER A 459 -14.16 -25.93 -27.12
N SER A 460 -13.22 -25.21 -27.75
CA SER A 460 -12.73 -25.46 -29.11
C SER A 460 -11.34 -24.82 -29.31
N PRO A 461 -10.43 -25.43 -30.10
CA PRO A 461 -9.09 -24.91 -30.41
C PRO A 461 -9.02 -23.48 -30.97
N LEU A 462 -10.14 -22.95 -31.48
CA LEU A 462 -10.26 -21.61 -32.04
C LEU A 462 -11.02 -20.63 -31.13
N ARG A 463 -11.52 -21.10 -29.97
CA ARG A 463 -12.28 -20.30 -29.02
C ARG A 463 -11.37 -19.85 -27.90
N LEU A 464 -11.45 -18.56 -27.59
CA LEU A 464 -10.80 -17.89 -26.46
C LEU A 464 -11.81 -17.70 -25.33
N PHE A 465 -11.36 -17.22 -24.17
CA PHE A 465 -12.24 -17.01 -23.01
C PHE A 465 -13.17 -15.82 -23.23
N ASP A 466 -14.43 -15.98 -22.82
CA ASP A 466 -15.44 -14.92 -22.92
C ASP A 466 -15.22 -13.86 -21.83
N ILE A 467 -14.82 -14.28 -20.63
CA ILE A 467 -14.58 -13.44 -19.47
C ILE A 467 -13.20 -13.77 -18.87
N ILE A 468 -12.38 -12.75 -18.66
CA ILE A 468 -11.11 -12.85 -17.93
C ILE A 468 -11.20 -11.98 -16.68
N LEU A 469 -10.81 -12.55 -15.55
CA LEU A 469 -10.80 -11.91 -14.23
C LEU A 469 -9.36 -11.78 -13.75
N ASP A 470 -9.03 -10.65 -13.13
CA ASP A 470 -7.79 -10.43 -12.40
C ASP A 470 -8.13 -9.71 -11.09
N LYS A 471 -7.78 -10.35 -9.95
CA LYS A 471 -7.97 -9.78 -8.62
C LYS A 471 -6.62 -9.57 -7.92
N GLY A 472 -5.78 -8.70 -8.48
CA GLY A 472 -4.50 -8.25 -7.89
C GLY A 472 -3.26 -8.91 -8.50
N THR A 473 -3.40 -9.71 -9.54
CA THR A 473 -2.28 -10.38 -10.23
C THR A 473 -1.46 -9.37 -11.03
N PHE A 474 -2.12 -8.43 -11.70
CA PHE A 474 -1.44 -7.31 -12.35
C PHE A 474 -0.68 -6.43 -11.35
N ASP A 475 -1.19 -6.26 -10.13
CA ASP A 475 -0.50 -5.51 -9.07
C ASP A 475 0.81 -6.21 -8.68
N ALA A 476 0.76 -7.53 -8.43
CA ALA A 476 1.96 -8.32 -8.15
C ALA A 476 2.98 -8.25 -9.30
N ILE A 477 2.53 -8.42 -10.54
CA ILE A 477 3.40 -8.34 -11.74
C ILE A 477 4.00 -6.94 -11.90
N SER A 478 3.26 -5.90 -11.54
CA SER A 478 3.75 -4.52 -11.59
C SER A 478 4.88 -4.25 -10.58
N LEU A 479 5.02 -5.09 -9.55
CA LEU A 479 6.05 -5.01 -8.51
C LEU A 479 7.23 -5.98 -8.78
N SER A 480 7.27 -6.67 -9.92
CA SER A 480 8.36 -7.59 -10.25
C SER A 480 9.64 -6.86 -10.66
N THR A 481 10.80 -7.45 -10.36
CA THR A 481 12.11 -6.92 -10.76
C THR A 481 12.31 -6.98 -12.27
N HIS A 482 12.65 -5.86 -12.88
CA HIS A 482 13.15 -5.80 -14.26
C HIS A 482 14.69 -5.75 -14.22
N GLU A 483 15.34 -6.92 -14.22
CA GLU A 483 16.79 -6.96 -14.43
C GLU A 483 17.09 -7.06 -15.94
N PRO A 484 17.95 -6.19 -16.49
CA PRO A 484 18.49 -6.41 -17.83
C PRO A 484 19.36 -7.67 -17.78
N THR A 485 18.92 -8.73 -18.48
CA THR A 485 19.65 -9.99 -18.59
C THR A 485 21.08 -9.76 -19.11
N THR A 486 22.07 -9.85 -18.21
CA THR A 486 23.49 -9.79 -18.56
C THR A 486 24.07 -11.18 -18.78
N THR A 487 23.50 -11.95 -19.71
CA THR A 487 24.13 -13.22 -20.15
C THR A 487 23.82 -13.54 -21.61
N SER A 488 24.62 -12.99 -22.53
CA SER A 488 25.27 -13.79 -23.58
C SER A 488 26.17 -12.92 -24.44
N SER A 489 27.47 -13.21 -24.38
CA SER A 489 28.48 -12.79 -25.33
C SER A 489 28.14 -13.23 -26.76
N SER A 490 27.71 -12.32 -27.62
CA SER A 490 27.99 -12.37 -29.07
C SER A 490 27.54 -11.10 -29.78
N SER A 491 28.53 -10.40 -30.36
CA SER A 491 28.52 -9.54 -31.55
C SER A 491 27.19 -9.02 -32.13
N SER A 492 27.08 -7.69 -32.15
CA SER A 492 26.53 -6.86 -33.23
C SER A 492 25.12 -7.18 -33.76
N SER A 493 24.11 -6.72 -33.05
CA SER A 493 22.83 -6.22 -33.59
C SER A 493 22.10 -5.50 -32.45
N GLU A 494 21.44 -4.38 -32.72
CA GLU A 494 20.68 -3.55 -31.77
C GLU A 494 19.83 -4.43 -30.82
N GLN A 495 20.30 -4.62 -29.58
CA GLN A 495 19.57 -5.39 -28.57
C GLN A 495 18.45 -4.51 -28.01
N GLN A 496 17.25 -4.67 -28.54
CA GLN A 496 16.03 -4.17 -27.90
C GLN A 496 15.94 -4.75 -26.49
N GLN A 497 15.80 -3.88 -25.48
CA GLN A 497 15.56 -4.31 -24.11
C GLN A 497 14.30 -5.18 -24.04
N PRO A 498 14.28 -6.23 -23.21
CA PRO A 498 13.09 -7.05 -23.04
C PRO A 498 11.91 -6.19 -22.53
N PRO A 499 10.70 -6.37 -23.07
CA PRO A 499 9.53 -5.59 -22.67
C PRO A 499 9.26 -5.76 -21.17
N HIS A 500 8.77 -4.71 -20.52
CA HIS A 500 8.42 -4.76 -19.09
C HIS A 500 7.30 -5.79 -18.85
N PRO A 501 7.27 -6.51 -17.71
CA PRO A 501 6.22 -7.48 -17.38
C PRO A 501 4.79 -6.97 -17.60
N CYS A 502 4.49 -5.71 -17.23
CA CYS A 502 3.19 -5.09 -17.49
C CYS A 502 2.80 -5.05 -18.98
N GLU A 503 3.77 -4.85 -19.88
CA GLU A 503 3.52 -4.86 -21.32
C GLU A 503 3.32 -6.27 -21.87
N VAL A 504 4.06 -7.24 -21.31
CA VAL A 504 3.87 -8.66 -21.61
C VAL A 504 2.49 -9.10 -21.15
N TYR A 505 2.06 -8.71 -19.96
CA TYR A 505 0.74 -9.00 -19.40
C TYR A 505 -0.39 -8.62 -20.37
N ARG A 506 -0.43 -7.36 -20.83
CA ARG A 506 -1.47 -6.90 -21.76
C ARG A 506 -1.44 -7.71 -23.07
N ARG A 507 -0.25 -8.00 -23.61
CA ARG A 507 -0.12 -8.80 -24.84
C ARG A 507 -0.69 -10.20 -24.65
N ARG A 508 -0.45 -10.82 -23.50
CA ARG A 508 -0.89 -12.17 -23.16
C ARG A 508 -2.38 -12.23 -22.90
N LEU A 509 -2.93 -11.22 -22.21
CA LEU A 509 -4.37 -11.01 -22.06
C LEU A 509 -5.09 -11.02 -23.42
N LEU A 510 -4.60 -10.25 -24.40
CA LEU A 510 -5.17 -10.21 -25.76
C LEU A 510 -5.03 -11.53 -26.54
N GLN A 511 -4.14 -12.43 -26.13
CA GLN A 511 -4.04 -13.77 -26.74
C GLN A 511 -5.02 -14.77 -26.11
N LEU A 512 -5.61 -14.44 -24.96
CA LEU A 512 -6.52 -15.28 -24.19
C LEU A 512 -7.97 -14.81 -24.25
N LEU A 513 -8.21 -13.50 -24.46
CA LEU A 513 -9.53 -12.89 -24.44
C LEU A 513 -10.23 -12.97 -25.80
N SER A 514 -11.50 -13.34 -25.85
CA SER A 514 -12.29 -13.37 -27.08
C SER A 514 -12.29 -12.00 -27.79
N PRO A 515 -11.89 -11.93 -29.09
CA PRO A 515 -11.90 -10.67 -29.84
C PRO A 515 -13.32 -10.17 -30.09
N ASN A 516 -14.33 -11.04 -30.09
CA ASN A 516 -15.70 -10.67 -30.43
C ASN A 516 -16.49 -10.27 -29.18
N GLY A 517 -16.05 -9.22 -28.49
CA GLY A 517 -16.76 -8.72 -27.31
C GLY A 517 -16.40 -9.37 -25.99
N GLY A 518 -15.25 -10.04 -25.88
CA GLY A 518 -14.77 -10.59 -24.61
C GLY A 518 -14.61 -9.51 -23.54
N ILE A 519 -14.83 -9.91 -22.29
CA ILE A 519 -14.82 -9.03 -21.12
C ILE A 519 -13.59 -9.29 -20.25
N PHE A 520 -12.93 -8.23 -19.83
CA PHE A 520 -11.81 -8.28 -18.89
C PHE A 520 -12.15 -7.40 -17.68
N LEU A 521 -12.31 -8.01 -16.51
CA LEU A 521 -12.40 -7.29 -15.24
C LEU A 521 -11.07 -7.38 -14.52
N ILE A 522 -10.55 -6.22 -14.14
CA ILE A 522 -9.34 -6.10 -13.34
C ILE A 522 -9.62 -5.28 -12.10
N THR A 523 -9.26 -5.84 -10.94
CA THR A 523 -9.26 -5.18 -9.64
C THR A 523 -7.82 -4.89 -9.22
N SER A 524 -7.55 -3.63 -8.87
CA SER A 524 -6.22 -3.17 -8.49
C SER A 524 -6.25 -2.29 -7.24
N CYS A 525 -5.29 -2.49 -6.34
CA CYS A 525 -5.01 -1.59 -5.23
C CYS A 525 -3.80 -0.66 -5.50
N ASN A 526 -2.99 -0.95 -6.52
CA ASN A 526 -1.82 -0.15 -6.87
C ASN A 526 -2.08 0.89 -7.97
N TRP A 527 -3.12 0.70 -8.77
CA TRP A 527 -3.42 1.54 -9.92
C TRP A 527 -4.82 2.14 -9.83
N THR A 528 -4.91 3.45 -10.05
CA THR A 528 -6.17 4.18 -10.14
C THR A 528 -6.92 3.89 -11.45
N GLU A 529 -8.23 4.19 -11.52
CA GLU A 529 -8.98 4.03 -12.78
C GLU A 529 -8.32 4.71 -14.00
N PRO A 530 -7.82 5.96 -13.92
CA PRO A 530 -7.12 6.58 -15.05
C PRO A 530 -5.85 5.83 -15.47
N GLU A 531 -5.11 5.27 -14.51
CA GLU A 531 -3.86 4.53 -14.77
C GLU A 531 -4.14 3.16 -15.37
N LEU A 532 -5.14 2.43 -14.86
CA LEU A 532 -5.62 1.19 -15.48
C LEU A 532 -6.09 1.44 -16.92
N ARG A 533 -6.82 2.54 -17.16
CA ARG A 533 -7.20 2.93 -18.52
C ARG A 533 -5.96 3.16 -19.39
N ALA A 534 -4.96 3.87 -18.89
CA ALA A 534 -3.71 4.14 -19.62
C ALA A 534 -2.88 2.85 -19.89
N TRP A 535 -2.96 1.85 -19.02
CA TRP A 535 -2.33 0.55 -19.23
C TRP A 535 -3.00 -0.27 -20.32
N PHE A 536 -4.34 -0.32 -20.34
CA PHE A 536 -5.09 -1.30 -21.12
C PHE A 536 -5.83 -0.73 -22.33
N ALA A 537 -6.43 0.45 -22.21
CA ALA A 537 -7.16 1.12 -23.29
C ALA A 537 -6.22 2.02 -24.10
N ASP A 538 -5.33 1.39 -24.87
CA ASP A 538 -4.49 2.09 -25.85
C ASP A 538 -5.35 2.52 -27.05
N ASP A 539 -5.52 3.82 -27.22
CA ASP A 539 -6.28 4.41 -28.34
C ASP A 539 -5.67 4.07 -29.71
N ALA A 540 -4.40 3.62 -29.77
CA ALA A 540 -3.71 3.31 -31.02
C ALA A 540 -4.11 1.97 -31.63
N ASP A 541 -4.37 0.93 -30.81
CA ASP A 541 -4.83 -0.38 -31.31
C ASP A 541 -6.35 -0.56 -31.19
N GLY A 542 -7.00 0.16 -30.26
CA GLY A 542 -8.45 0.11 -30.08
C GLY A 542 -8.98 -1.24 -29.62
N GLU A 543 -8.10 -2.14 -29.16
CA GLU A 543 -8.45 -3.52 -28.83
C GLU A 543 -9.30 -3.59 -27.55
N LEU A 544 -9.01 -2.76 -26.55
CA LEU A 544 -9.74 -2.73 -25.27
C LEU A 544 -10.33 -1.35 -25.02
N ARG A 545 -11.63 -1.33 -24.68
CA ARG A 545 -12.33 -0.12 -24.25
C ARG A 545 -12.95 -0.34 -22.88
N VAL A 546 -12.89 0.65 -22.01
CA VAL A 546 -13.61 0.62 -20.74
C VAL A 546 -15.11 0.72 -21.01
N VAL A 547 -15.89 -0.24 -20.50
CA VAL A 547 -17.35 -0.30 -20.65
C VAL A 547 -18.09 -0.23 -19.32
N GLY A 548 -17.40 -0.43 -18.19
CA GLY A 548 -18.01 -0.29 -16.88
C GLY A 548 -16.98 -0.27 -15.76
N ARG A 549 -17.47 -0.12 -14.53
CA ARG A 549 -16.69 -0.17 -13.31
C ARG A 549 -17.52 -0.77 -12.19
N VAL A 550 -16.86 -1.34 -11.20
CA VAL A 550 -17.50 -1.75 -9.95
C VAL A 550 -17.33 -0.62 -8.94
N ASP A 551 -18.44 -0.13 -8.40
CA ASP A 551 -18.39 0.90 -7.37
C ASP A 551 -18.08 0.26 -6.01
N TYR A 552 -17.07 0.78 -5.31
CA TYR A 552 -16.74 0.46 -3.92
C TYR A 552 -17.13 1.61 -2.98
N PRO A 553 -17.21 1.40 -1.67
CA PRO A 553 -17.41 2.48 -0.71
C PRO A 553 -16.34 3.54 -0.88
N THR A 554 -16.78 4.77 -1.17
CA THR A 554 -15.90 5.89 -1.45
C THR A 554 -15.71 6.74 -0.21
N PHE A 555 -14.50 7.20 0.04
CA PHE A 555 -14.21 8.21 1.05
C PHE A 555 -13.79 9.52 0.39
N THR A 556 -14.13 10.64 1.01
CA THR A 556 -13.79 11.97 0.50
C THR A 556 -12.74 12.59 1.41
N PHE A 557 -11.58 12.92 0.85
CA PHE A 557 -10.47 13.56 1.55
C PHE A 557 -10.00 14.78 0.76
N GLY A 558 -9.91 15.96 1.40
CA GLY A 558 -9.47 17.19 0.73
C GLY A 558 -10.31 17.61 -0.50
N GLY A 559 -11.57 17.18 -0.59
CA GLY A 559 -12.44 17.39 -1.75
C GLY A 559 -12.27 16.38 -2.88
N VAL A 560 -11.34 15.43 -2.75
CA VAL A 560 -11.11 14.32 -3.69
C VAL A 560 -11.79 13.05 -3.15
N LYS A 561 -12.59 12.41 -4.00
CA LYS A 561 -13.32 11.18 -3.68
C LYS A 561 -12.52 9.98 -4.20
N GLY A 562 -12.13 9.05 -3.34
CA GLY A 562 -11.32 7.87 -3.66
C GLY A 562 -11.93 6.56 -3.17
N GLN A 563 -11.46 5.44 -3.73
CA GLN A 563 -11.78 4.07 -3.33
C GLN A 563 -10.47 3.35 -2.95
N THR A 564 -10.55 2.34 -2.07
CA THR A 564 -9.39 1.54 -1.62
C THR A 564 -8.83 0.65 -2.73
N ILE A 565 -9.67 0.25 -3.67
CA ILE A 565 -9.36 -0.52 -4.86
C ILE A 565 -10.14 0.07 -6.04
N SER A 566 -9.62 -0.12 -7.25
CA SER A 566 -10.30 0.22 -8.50
C SER A 566 -10.61 -1.06 -9.26
N THR A 567 -11.86 -1.26 -9.68
CA THR A 567 -12.22 -2.36 -10.59
C THR A 567 -12.83 -1.82 -11.86
N LEU A 568 -12.15 -2.06 -12.97
CA LEU A 568 -12.60 -1.65 -14.30
C LEU A 568 -12.97 -2.85 -15.16
N CYS A 569 -14.06 -2.69 -15.90
CA CYS A 569 -14.49 -3.63 -16.92
C CYS A 569 -14.10 -3.10 -18.31
N PHE A 570 -13.25 -3.86 -18.99
CA PHE A 570 -12.87 -3.64 -20.37
C PHE A 570 -13.59 -4.62 -21.28
N ARG A 571 -13.96 -4.14 -22.46
CA ARG A 571 -14.49 -4.97 -23.54
C ARG A 571 -13.54 -4.98 -24.71
N ARG A 572 -13.30 -6.15 -25.27
CA ARG A 572 -12.56 -6.32 -26.50
C ARG A 572 -13.41 -5.98 -27.73
N GLY A 573 -12.86 -5.13 -28.60
CA GLY A 573 -13.54 -4.45 -29.72
C GLY A 573 -13.93 -5.36 -30.87
#